data_AF-A0AAU1LRM3-F1
#
_entry.id   AF-A0AAU1LRM3-F1
#
_cell.length_a   1.000
_cell.length_b   1.000
_cell.length_c   1.000
_cell.angle_alpha   90.00
_cell.angle_beta   90.00
_cell.angle_gamma   90.00
#
_symmetry.space_group_name_H-M   'P 1'
#
loop_
_entity.id
_entity.type
_entity.pdbx_description
1 polymer ?
#
loop_
_entity_poly.entity_id
_entity_poly.type
_entity_poly.pdbx_seq_one_letter_code
_entity_poly.pdbx_strand_id
1 'polypeptide(L)'
;MTGELRWFWGVVLVPANLLNAYVAYGALVIQPQGVWDEHTLTGIEVASALAIVLGVVITLLALVPVRQKVLSRWWLAPSLVFLAVGAARWAYIVHTYPPVPGR
;
A
#
# COMPACT_ATOMS: atom_id res chain seq x y z
N MET A 1 29.27 10.89 -8.41
CA MET A 1 28.69 9.57 -8.06
C MET A 1 27.30 9.64 -7.43
N THR A 2 26.93 10.69 -6.70
CA THR A 2 25.60 10.80 -6.05
C THR A 2 24.42 10.99 -7.02
N GLY A 3 24.66 11.57 -8.21
CA GLY A 3 23.61 11.82 -9.21
C GLY A 3 23.02 10.55 -9.82
N GLU A 4 23.86 9.62 -10.28
CA GLU A 4 23.43 8.36 -10.89
C GLU A 4 22.73 7.44 -9.89
N LEU A 5 23.25 7.36 -8.65
CA LEU A 5 22.63 6.60 -7.58
C LEU A 5 21.24 7.16 -7.21
N ARG A 6 21.11 8.50 -7.14
CA ARG A 6 19.82 9.16 -6.91
C ARG A 6 18.84 8.88 -8.06
N TRP A 7 19.31 8.88 -9.30
CA TRP A 7 18.50 8.55 -10.47
C TRP A 7 18.01 7.10 -10.44
N PHE A 8 18.91 6.15 -10.17
CA PHE A 8 18.57 4.74 -10.01
C PHE A 8 17.47 4.53 -8.97
N TRP A 9 17.60 5.12 -7.78
CA TRP A 9 16.57 5.05 -6.75
C TRP A 9 15.25 5.71 -7.18
N GLY A 10 15.29 6.80 -7.94
CA GLY A 10 14.09 7.41 -8.52
C GLY A 10 13.37 6.45 -9.48
N VAL A 11 14.10 5.81 -10.39
CA VAL A 11 13.57 4.85 -11.36
C VAL A 11 12.98 3.61 -10.69
N VAL A 12 13.49 3.20 -9.53
CA VAL A 12 12.94 2.06 -8.77
C VAL A 12 11.75 2.47 -7.90
N LEU A 13 11.89 3.53 -7.11
CA LEU A 13 10.90 3.91 -6.10
C LEU A 13 9.66 4.57 -6.70
N VAL A 14 9.78 5.30 -7.80
CA VAL A 14 8.62 5.96 -8.42
C VAL A 14 7.62 4.93 -8.97
N PRO A 15 8.00 3.97 -9.83
CA PRO A 15 7.09 2.93 -10.31
C PRO A 15 6.56 2.05 -9.19
N ALA A 16 7.39 1.75 -8.18
CA ALA A 16 6.94 0.96 -7.04
C ALA A 16 5.83 1.68 -6.24
N ASN A 17 5.98 2.99 -6.00
CA ASN A 17 4.92 3.79 -5.37
C ASN A 17 3.69 3.95 -6.26
N LEU A 18 3.85 4.09 -7.59
CA LEU A 18 2.72 4.14 -8.52
C LEU A 18 1.93 2.82 -8.54
N LEU A 19 2.62 1.68 -8.51
CA LEU A 19 1.99 0.37 -8.39
C LEU A 19 1.21 0.27 -7.07
N ASN A 20 1.82 0.68 -5.96
CA ASN A 20 1.15 0.67 -4.66
C ASN A 20 -0.06 1.61 -4.64
N ALA A 21 0.06 2.79 -5.26
CA ALA A 21 -1.04 3.73 -5.42
C ALA A 21 -2.21 3.12 -6.22
N TYR A 22 -1.92 2.39 -7.30
CA TYR A 22 -2.92 1.71 -8.11
C TYR A 22 -3.66 0.63 -7.30
N VAL A 23 -2.93 -0.17 -6.53
CA VAL A 23 -3.54 -1.21 -5.65
C VAL A 23 -4.40 -0.56 -4.56
N ALA A 24 -3.89 0.48 -3.89
CA ALA A 24 -4.64 1.22 -2.88
C ALA A 24 -5.90 1.88 -3.46
N TYR A 25 -5.81 2.43 -4.68
CA TYR A 25 -6.95 2.97 -5.40
C TYR A 25 -8.02 1.91 -5.65
N GLY A 26 -7.63 0.71 -6.11
CA GLY A 26 -8.54 -0.41 -6.29
C GLY A 26 -9.28 -0.79 -5.01
N ALA A 27 -8.57 -0.87 -3.88
CA ALA A 27 -9.17 -1.17 -2.58
C ALA A 27 -10.17 -0.11 -2.10
N LEU A 28 -9.98 1.16 -2.49
CA LEU A 28 -10.84 2.28 -2.09
C LEU A 28 -12.07 2.45 -3.00
N VAL A 29 -11.91 2.25 -4.31
CA VAL A 29 -13.00 2.46 -5.28
C VAL A 29 -13.98 1.30 -5.32
N ILE A 30 -13.50 0.07 -5.08
CA ILE A 30 -14.37 -1.09 -5.00
C ILE A 30 -15.18 -1.00 -3.70
N GLN A 31 -16.50 -0.97 -3.85
CA GLN A 31 -17.45 -0.93 -2.74
C GLN A 31 -18.29 -2.22 -2.74
N PRO A 32 -18.37 -2.93 -1.59
CA PRO A 32 -19.19 -4.12 -1.50
C PRO A 32 -20.67 -3.73 -1.56
N GLN A 33 -21.49 -4.54 -2.23
CA GLN A 33 -22.94 -4.29 -2.34
C GLN A 33 -23.70 -4.65 -1.05
N GLY A 34 -23.08 -5.45 -0.19
CA GLY A 34 -23.64 -5.87 1.09
C GLY A 34 -22.79 -6.97 1.73
N VAL A 35 -23.21 -7.44 2.92
CA VAL A 35 -22.52 -8.50 3.66
C VAL A 35 -22.52 -9.86 2.93
N TRP A 36 -23.41 -10.05 1.97
CA TRP A 36 -23.50 -11.27 1.16
C TRP A 36 -22.51 -11.30 -0.01
N ASP A 37 -21.83 -10.17 -0.29
CA ASP A 37 -20.91 -9.99 -1.41
C ASP A 37 -19.49 -10.43 -1.03
N GLU A 38 -19.36 -11.71 -0.66
CA GLU A 38 -18.13 -12.30 -0.12
C GLU A 38 -16.96 -12.18 -1.09
N HIS A 39 -17.21 -12.30 -2.40
CA HIS A 39 -16.16 -12.20 -3.41
C HIS A 39 -15.56 -10.79 -3.46
N THR A 40 -16.41 -9.76 -3.41
CA THR A 40 -15.95 -8.37 -3.41
C THR A 40 -15.28 -8.00 -2.09
N LEU A 41 -15.81 -8.48 -0.96
CA LEU A 41 -15.18 -8.29 0.36
C LEU A 41 -13.79 -8.91 0.40
N THR A 42 -13.64 -10.17 -0.02
CA THR A 42 -12.35 -10.86 -0.11
C THR A 42 -11.40 -10.12 -1.07
N GLY A 43 -11.90 -9.63 -2.20
CA GLY A 43 -11.11 -8.83 -3.14
C GLY A 43 -10.56 -7.54 -2.52
N ILE A 44 -11.37 -6.81 -1.76
CA ILE A 44 -10.94 -5.60 -1.04
C ILE A 44 -9.93 -5.94 0.05
N GLU A 45 -10.14 -7.02 0.80
CA GLU A 45 -9.19 -7.48 1.82
C GLU A 45 -7.84 -7.82 1.17
N VAL A 46 -7.83 -8.66 0.14
CA VAL A 46 -6.59 -9.04 -0.58
C VAL A 46 -5.89 -7.80 -1.16
N ALA A 47 -6.64 -6.88 -1.77
CA ALA A 47 -6.07 -5.62 -2.28
C ALA A 47 -5.48 -4.75 -1.15
N SER A 48 -6.16 -4.70 0.00
CA SER A 48 -5.69 -3.95 1.18
C SER A 48 -4.43 -4.59 1.78
N ALA A 49 -4.38 -5.93 1.92
CA ALA A 49 -3.16 -6.63 2.34
C ALA A 49 -2.01 -6.38 1.37
N LEU A 50 -2.28 -6.44 0.07
CA LEU A 50 -1.26 -6.20 -0.94
C LEU A 50 -0.71 -4.76 -0.85
N ALA A 51 -1.58 -3.77 -0.66
CA ALA A 51 -1.17 -2.37 -0.45
C ALA A 51 -0.31 -2.21 0.82
N ILE A 52 -0.64 -2.90 1.91
CA ILE A 52 0.15 -2.90 3.15
C ILE A 52 1.52 -3.52 2.90
N VAL A 53 1.58 -4.72 2.30
CA VAL A 53 2.84 -5.43 2.02
C VAL A 53 3.74 -4.60 1.10
N LEU A 54 3.19 -4.06 0.02
CA LEU A 54 3.91 -3.16 -0.88
C LEU A 54 4.39 -1.90 -0.13
N GLY A 55 3.53 -1.30 0.69
CA GLY A 55 3.89 -0.14 1.52
C GLY A 55 5.08 -0.42 2.44
N VAL A 56 5.09 -1.57 3.12
CA VAL A 56 6.21 -2.00 3.97
C VAL A 56 7.48 -2.21 3.14
N VAL A 57 7.41 -2.99 2.06
CA VAL A 57 8.57 -3.29 1.20
C VAL A 57 9.16 -2.02 0.61
N ILE A 58 8.34 -1.12 0.07
CA ILE A 58 8.80 0.15 -0.52
C ILE A 58 9.41 1.05 0.55
N THR A 59 8.83 1.10 1.75
CA THR A 59 9.40 1.87 2.87
C THR A 59 10.77 1.34 3.26
N LEU A 60 10.95 0.01 3.35
CA LEU A 60 12.22 -0.62 3.64
C LEU A 60 13.26 -0.36 2.53
N LEU A 61 12.85 -0.45 1.27
CA LEU A 61 13.71 -0.11 0.13
C LEU A 61 14.14 1.36 0.14
N ALA A 62 13.22 2.28 0.39
CA ALA A 62 13.49 3.71 0.47
C ALA A 62 14.33 4.09 1.71
N LEU A 63 14.35 3.25 2.75
CA LEU A 63 15.17 3.49 3.94
C LEU A 63 16.67 3.44 3.62
N VAL A 64 17.10 2.61 2.66
CA VAL A 64 18.50 2.47 2.25
C VAL A 64 19.09 3.80 1.74
N PRO A 65 18.55 4.44 0.68
CA PRO A 65 19.08 5.71 0.19
C PRO A 65 18.86 6.88 1.16
N VAL A 66 17.83 6.83 2.01
CA VAL A 66 17.61 7.84 3.06
C VAL A 66 18.67 7.76 4.15
N ARG A 67 19.03 6.54 4.60
CA ARG A 67 20.13 6.30 5.55
C ARG A 67 21.48 6.72 4.98
N GLN A 68 21.69 6.49 3.70
CA GLN A 68 22.88 6.93 2.97
C GLN A 68 22.90 8.44 2.67
N LYS A 69 21.87 9.20 3.07
CA LYS A 69 21.69 10.64 2.78
C LYS A 69 21.70 10.99 1.27
N VAL A 70 21.39 10.02 0.41
CA VAL A 70 21.25 10.21 -1.05
C VAL A 70 19.88 10.81 -1.39
N LEU A 71 18.85 10.41 -0.64
CA LEU A 71 17.48 10.90 -0.77
C LEU A 71 16.98 11.54 0.53
N SER A 72 16.07 12.51 0.40
CA SER A 72 15.43 13.17 1.54
C SER A 72 14.48 12.21 2.26
N ARG A 73 14.32 12.38 3.59
CA ARG A 73 13.38 11.59 4.41
C ARG A 73 11.93 11.64 3.91
N TRP A 74 11.57 12.69 3.19
CA TRP A 74 10.26 12.83 2.53
C TRP A 74 9.96 11.74 1.50
N TRP A 75 10.97 11.03 0.99
CA TRP A 75 10.77 9.87 0.12
C TRP A 75 10.13 8.64 0.80
N LEU A 76 10.04 8.64 2.14
CA LEU A 76 9.28 7.62 2.88
C LEU A 76 7.79 7.95 2.95
N ALA A 77 7.40 9.21 2.74
CA ALA A 77 6.01 9.63 2.94
C ALA A 77 5.01 8.90 2.02
N PRO A 78 5.26 8.72 0.71
CA PRO A 78 4.30 8.05 -0.16
C PRO A 78 4.00 6.61 0.28
N SER A 79 5.05 5.82 0.56
CA SER A 79 4.88 4.42 0.96
C SER A 79 4.22 4.27 2.32
N LEU A 80 4.51 5.17 3.28
CA LEU A 80 3.85 5.23 4.57
C LEU A 80 2.38 5.62 4.46
N VAL A 81 2.03 6.57 3.59
CA VAL A 81 0.64 6.96 3.32
C VAL A 81 -0.15 5.78 2.76
N PHE A 82 0.37 5.10 1.74
CA PHE A 82 -0.32 3.94 1.17
C PHE A 82 -0.44 2.76 2.13
N LEU A 83 0.57 2.55 2.98
CA LEU A 83 0.49 1.57 4.08
C LEU A 83 -0.66 1.92 5.03
N ALA A 84 -0.73 3.18 5.48
CA ALA A 84 -1.79 3.65 6.38
C ALA A 84 -3.18 3.53 5.72
N VAL A 85 -3.30 3.86 4.44
CA VAL A 85 -4.54 3.71 3.67
C VAL A 85 -4.98 2.26 3.58
N GLY A 86 -4.07 1.35 3.22
CA GLY A 86 -4.37 -0.10 3.18
C GLY A 86 -4.79 -0.64 4.53
N ALA A 87 -4.09 -0.25 5.61
CA ALA A 87 -4.43 -0.65 6.97
C ALA A 87 -5.80 -0.10 7.42
N ALA A 88 -6.09 1.17 7.14
CA ALA A 88 -7.37 1.79 7.46
C ALA A 88 -8.52 1.13 6.69
N ARG A 89 -8.32 0.83 5.41
CA ARG A 89 -9.33 0.17 4.58
C ARG A 89 -9.60 -1.27 5.04
N TRP A 90 -8.56 -2.03 5.35
CA TRP A 90 -8.69 -3.36 5.94
C TRP A 90 -9.47 -3.31 7.25
N ALA A 91 -9.08 -2.44 8.18
CA ALA A 91 -9.73 -2.29 9.47
C ALA A 91 -11.23 -1.92 9.31
N TYR A 92 -11.54 -1.02 8.38
CA TYR A 92 -12.92 -0.67 8.06
C TYR A 92 -13.74 -1.88 7.61
N ILE A 93 -13.21 -2.73 6.71
CA ILE A 93 -13.92 -3.91 6.24
C ILE A 93 -14.17 -4.89 7.38
N VAL A 94 -13.13 -5.24 8.16
CA VAL A 94 -13.25 -6.17 9.30
C VAL A 94 -14.26 -5.69 10.33
N HIS A 95 -14.32 -4.38 10.60
CA HIS A 95 -15.28 -3.82 11.56
C HIS A 95 -16.71 -3.71 11.02
N THR A 96 -16.88 -3.42 9.73
CA THR A 96 -18.21 -3.13 9.14
C THR A 96 -18.89 -4.40 8.61
N TYR A 97 -18.10 -5.38 8.17
CA TYR A 97 -18.56 -6.64 7.59
C TYR A 97 -17.96 -7.82 8.38
N PRO A 98 -18.36 -8.01 9.65
CA PRO A 98 -17.81 -9.09 10.46
C PRO A 98 -18.13 -10.45 9.83
N PRO A 99 -17.21 -11.43 9.91
CA PRO A 99 -17.45 -12.78 9.41
C PRO A 99 -18.70 -13.37 10.08
N VAL A 100 -19.64 -13.89 9.29
CA VAL A 100 -20.82 -14.57 9.83
C VAL A 100 -20.36 -15.93 10.39
N PRO A 101 -20.45 -16.18 11.71
CA PRO A 101 -20.02 -17.45 12.28
C PRO A 101 -20.90 -18.59 11.76
N GLY A 102 -20.30 -19.59 11.10
CA GLY A 102 -20.99 -20.84 10.74
C GLY A 102 -21.40 -21.03 9.27
N ARG A 103 -20.76 -20.33 8.33
CA ARG A 103 -20.69 -20.75 6.92
C ARG A 103 -19.24 -21.00 6.51
#